data_AF-A0AAD5MUX8-F1
#
_entry.id   AF-A0AAD5MUX8-F1
#
_cell.length_a   1.000
_cell.length_b   1.000
_cell.length_c   1.000
_cell.angle_alpha   90.00
_cell.angle_beta   90.00
_cell.angle_gamma   90.00
#
_symmetry.space_group_name_H-M   'P 1'
#
loop_
_entity.id
_entity.type
_entity.pdbx_description
1 polymer ?
#
loop_
_entity_poly.entity_id
_entity_poly.type
_entity_poly.pdbx_seq_one_letter_code
_entity_poly.pdbx_strand_id
1 'polypeptide(L)' 'MVYSSDANVFDVLEQQGRSALLPDAIISTILGQVMVQINYEALECKEATIVKMANMESEF' A
#
# COMPACT_ATOMS: atom_id res chain seq x y z
N MET A 1 4.24 5.71 17.07
CA MET A 1 3.04 6.48 16.68
C MET A 1 3.41 7.21 15.40
N VAL A 2 3.13 6.60 14.25
CA VAL A 2 3.49 7.19 12.95
C VAL A 2 2.25 7.92 12.45
N TYR A 3 2.21 9.24 12.64
CA TYR A 3 1.30 10.09 11.89
C TYR A 3 2.06 10.51 10.63
N SER A 4 1.75 9.89 9.49
CA SER A 4 2.18 10.36 8.17
C SER A 4 1.07 11.24 7.62
N SER A 5 1.44 12.44 7.17
CA SER A 5 0.57 13.52 6.72
C SER A 5 -0.09 13.29 5.35
N ASP A 6 -0.47 12.04 5.05
CA ASP A 6 -1.17 11.68 3.84
C ASP A 6 -2.64 11.51 4.20
N ALA A 7 -3.49 12.46 3.79
CA ALA A 7 -4.93 12.26 3.89
C ALA A 7 -5.26 10.96 3.17
N ASN A 8 -5.73 9.96 3.93
CA ASN A 8 -6.05 8.66 3.40
C ASN A 8 -7.08 8.84 2.27
N VAL A 9 -6.93 8.15 1.14
CA VAL A 9 -7.86 8.26 0.00
C VAL A 9 -9.31 8.06 0.46
N PHE A 10 -9.52 7.22 1.48
CA PHE A 10 -10.82 7.02 2.12
C PHE A 10 -11.36 8.29 2.81
N ASP A 11 -10.52 9.05 3.52
CA ASP A 11 -10.90 10.28 4.22
C ASP A 11 -11.31 11.38 3.22
N VAL A 12 -10.56 11.51 2.11
CA VAL A 12 -10.88 12.46 1.03
C VAL A 12 -12.20 12.10 0.36
N LEU A 13 -12.42 10.82 0.05
CA LEU A 13 -13.64 10.35 -0.58
C LEU A 13 -14.86 10.50 0.33
N GLU A 14 -14.71 10.23 1.63
CA GLU A 14 -15.78 10.45 2.61
C GLU A 14 -16.14 11.95 2.70
N GLN A 15 -15.13 12.81 2.86
CA GLN A 15 -15.35 14.26 2.97
C GLN A 15 -16.02 14.84 1.72
N GLN A 16 -15.57 14.43 0.53
CA GLN A 16 -16.17 14.86 -0.73
C GLN A 16 -17.60 14.35 -0.89
N GLY A 17 -17.86 13.08 -0.53
CA GLY A 17 -19.21 12.52 -0.58
C GLY A 17 -20.19 13.26 0.33
N ARG A 18 -19.77 13.58 1.55
CA ARG A 18 -20.59 14.39 2.48
C ARG A 18 -20.82 15.80 1.95
N SER A 19 -19.78 16.42 1.37
CA SER A 19 -19.87 17.77 0.79
C SER A 19 -20.80 17.82 -0.43
N ALA A 20 -20.91 16.71 -1.17
CA ALA A 20 -21.85 16.54 -2.27
C ALA A 20 -23.26 16.12 -1.83
N LEU A 21 -23.53 16.08 -0.51
CA LEU A 21 -24.81 15.64 0.07
C LEU A 21 -25.21 14.22 -0.36
N LEU A 22 -24.23 13.35 -0.62
CA LEU A 22 -24.52 11.96 -0.91
C LEU A 22 -25.08 11.27 0.35
N PRO A 23 -26.08 10.39 0.21
CA PRO A 23 -26.53 9.55 1.30
C PRO A 23 -25.38 8.69 1.84
N ASP A 24 -25.32 8.48 3.15
CA ASP A 24 -24.26 7.67 3.79
C ASP A 24 -24.13 6.26 3.18
N ALA A 25 -25.25 5.67 2.74
CA ALA A 25 -25.24 4.37 2.05
C ALA A 25 -24.47 4.40 0.71
N ILE A 26 -24.54 5.51 -0.03
CA ILE A 26 -23.82 5.70 -1.28
C ILE A 26 -22.33 5.92 -1.00
N ILE A 27 -22.02 6.76 -0.01
CA ILE A 27 -20.63 6.98 0.45
C ILE A 27 -19.99 5.64 0.86
N SER A 28 -20.69 4.86 1.69
CA SER A 28 -20.23 3.54 2.14
C SER A 28 -20.04 2.56 0.98
N THR A 29 -20.92 2.58 -0.03
CA THR A 29 -20.77 1.74 -1.23
C THR A 29 -19.51 2.09 -2.02
N ILE A 30 -19.24 3.38 -2.23
CA ILE A 30 -18.06 3.86 -2.94
C ILE A 30 -16.77 3.47 -2.19
N LEU A 31 -16.72 3.71 -0.88
CA LEU A 31 -15.56 3.34 -0.06
C LEU A 31 -15.33 1.82 -0.06
N GLY A 32 -16.41 1.02 0.01
CA GLY A 32 -16.34 -0.43 -0.07
C GLY A 32 -15.78 -0.95 -1.39
N GLN A 33 -16.13 -0.33 -2.52
CA GLN A 33 -15.58 -0.68 -3.84
C GLN A 33 -14.08 -0.38 -3.94
N VAL A 34 -13.62 0.71 -3.35
CA VAL A 34 -12.19 1.06 -3.31
C VAL A 34 -11.42 0.08 -2.41
N MET A 35 -11.96 -0.30 -1.25
CA MET A 35 -11.34 -1.31 -0.38
C MET A 35 -11.14 -2.65 -1.09
N VAL A 36 -12.13 -3.12 -1.86
CA VAL A 36 -12.05 -4.41 -2.59
C VAL A 36 -10.98 -4.39 -3.69
N GLN A 37 -10.70 -3.24 -4.29
CA GLN A 37 -9.66 -3.12 -5.32
C GLN A 37 -8.24 -3.12 -4.74
N ILE A 38 -8.07 -2.82 -3.46
CA ILE A 38 -6.77 -2.84 -2.78
C ILE A 38 -6.66 -4.15 -1.97
N ASN A 39 -6.58 -5.27 -2.67
CA ASN A 39 -6.10 -6.51 -2.05
C ASN A 39 -4.60 -6.35 -1.80
N TYR A 40 -4.24 -6.13 -0.54
CA TYR A 40 -2.85 -6.01 -0.11
C TYR A 40 -2.16 -7.37 -0.26
N GLU A 41 -1.41 -7.55 -1.34
CA GLU A 41 -0.54 -8.71 -1.50
C GLU A 41 0.69 -8.48 -0.63
N ALA A 42 0.90 -9.33 0.38
CA ALA A 42 2.06 -9.22 1.24
C ALA A 42 3.32 -9.49 0.40
N LEU A 43 4.25 -8.54 0.38
CA LEU A 43 5.54 -8.72 -0.25
C LEU A 43 6.31 -9.82 0.50
N GLU A 44 6.51 -10.97 -0.14
CA GLU A 44 7.36 -12.03 0.40
C GLU A 44 8.85 -11.63 0.25
N CYS A 45 9.62 -11.79 1.32
CA CYS A 45 11.06 -11.57 1.28
C CYS A 45 11.71 -12.71 0.47
N LYS A 46 12.11 -12.42 -0.77
CA LYS A 46 12.87 -13.37 -1.58
C LYS A 46 14.34 -13.28 -1.16
N GLU A 47 14.85 -14.34 -0.53
CA GLU A 47 16.28 -14.42 -0.20
C GLU A 47 17.11 -14.25 -1.48
N ALA A 48 17.85 -13.16 -1.57
CA ALA A 48 18.84 -12.97 -2.62
C ALA A 48 20.09 -13.75 -2.24
N THR A 49 20.35 -14.87 -2.92
CA THR A 49 21.62 -15.59 -2.77
C THR A 49 22.74 -14.74 -3.37
N ILE A 50 23.49 -14.04 -2.52
CA ILE A 50 24.74 -13.39 -2.91
C ILE A 50 25.78 -14.50 -3.08
N VAL A 51 26.08 -14.87 -4.34
CA VAL A 51 27.23 -15.73 -4.64
C VAL A 51 28.48 -14.91 -4.34
N LYS A 52 29.10 -15.15 -3.16
CA LYS A 52 30.47 -14.71 -2.90
C LYS A 52 31.36 -15.35 -3.97
N MET A 53 31.90 -14.54 -4.88
CA MET A 53 32.99 -14.98 -5.74
C MET A 53 34.15 -15.35 -4.80
N ALA A 54 34.48 -16.63 -4.75
CA ALA A 54 35.60 -17.12 -3.97
C ALA A 54 36.89 -16.50 -4.51
N ASN A 55 37.73 -16.04 -3.57
CA ASN A 55 39.08 -15.51 -3.77
C ASN A 55 39.84 -16.20 -4.91
N MET A 56 40.32 -15.44 -5.89
CA MET A 56 41.57 -15.80 -6.58
C MET A 56 42.73 -15.16 -5.82
N GLU A 57 43.10 -15.79 -4.70
CA GLU A 57 44.52 -15.83 -4.35
C GLU A 57 45.15 -16.81 -5.36
N SER A 58 45.92 -16.28 -6.30
CA SER A 58 46.88 -17.08 -7.06
C SER A 58 48.22 -16.40 -6.94
N GLU A 59 49.05 -17.04 -6.13
CA GLU A 59 50.50 -16.96 -6.11
C GLU A 59 51.06 -16.83 -7.54
N PHE A 60 51.85 -15.78 -7.79
CA PHE A 60 53.13 -15.81 -8.51
C PHE A 60 53.86 -14.47 -8.31
#